data_AF-A0A0C3H4E2-F1
#
_entry.id   AF-A0A0C3H4E2-F1
#
_cell.length_a   1.000
_cell.length_b   1.000
_cell.length_c   1.000
_cell.angle_alpha   90.00
_cell.angle_beta   90.00
_cell.angle_gamma   90.00
#
_symmetry.space_group_name_H-M   'P 1'
#
loop_
_entity.id
_entity.type
_entity.pdbx_description
1 polymer ?
#
loop_
_entity_poly.entity_id
_entity_poly.type
_entity_poly.pdbx_seq_one_letter_code
_entity_poly.pdbx_strand_id
1 'polypeptide(L)' 'SPLLLILFLLYIASLYKALEKYRNLTIIGFIDDTNLLVASRNVQENYQRLEGVFKVYKR' A
#
# COMPACT_ATOMS: atom_id res chain seq x y z
N SER A 1 1.73 0.46 23.84
CA SER A 1 1.89 -0.93 24.33
C SER A 1 2.44 -1.78 23.18
N PRO A 2 3.42 -2.68 23.43
CA PRO A 2 3.94 -3.59 22.40
C PRO A 2 2.86 -4.44 21.72
N LEU A 3 1.81 -4.82 22.46
CA LEU A 3 0.69 -5.57 21.93
C LEU A 3 -0.10 -4.77 20.87
N LEU A 4 -0.27 -3.46 21.07
CA LEU A 4 -0.97 -2.59 20.13
C LEU A 4 -0.24 -2.54 18.77
N LEU A 5 1.09 -2.54 18.79
CA LEU A 5 1.93 -2.55 17.58
C LEU A 5 1.71 -3.82 16.76
N ILE A 6 1.68 -4.98 17.44
CA ILE A 6 1.47 -6.28 16.82
C ILE A 6 0.05 -6.36 16.24
N LEU A 7 -0.96 -5.93 16.99
CA LEU A 7 -2.35 -5.91 16.53
C LEU A 7 -2.53 -4.98 15.33
N PHE A 8 -1.85 -3.84 15.33
CA PHE A 8 -1.84 -2.93 14.19
C PHE A 8 -1.21 -3.57 12.94
N LEU A 9 -0.05 -4.21 13.09
CA LEU A 9 0.61 -4.93 11.99
C LEU A 9 -0.28 -6.04 11.41
N LEU A 10 -0.97 -6.80 12.25
CA LEU A 10 -1.91 -7.82 11.81
C LEU A 10 -3.12 -7.22 11.09
N TYR A 11 -3.62 -6.07 11.55
CA TYR A 11 -4.70 -5.35 10.90
C TYR A 11 -4.31 -4.92 9.47
N ILE A 12 -3.13 -4.31 9.29
CA ILE A 12 -2.68 -3.84 7.96
C ILE A 12 -2.22 -4.96 7.03
N ALA A 13 -1.86 -6.14 7.54
CA ALA A 13 -1.39 -7.26 6.71
C ALA A 13 -2.41 -7.68 5.63
N SER A 14 -3.70 -7.57 5.94
CA SER A 14 -4.79 -7.86 4.99
C SER A 14 -4.80 -6.89 3.80
N LEU A 15 -4.51 -5.61 4.04
CA LEU A 15 -4.37 -4.59 3.01
C LEU A 15 -3.18 -4.91 2.11
N TYR A 16 -2.01 -5.25 2.67
CA TYR A 16 -0.82 -5.57 1.87
C TYR A 16 -1.08 -6.76 0.95
N LYS A 17 -1.75 -7.79 1.46
CA LYS A 17 -2.19 -8.94 0.63
C LYS A 17 -3.17 -8.55 -0.48
N ALA A 18 -4.06 -7.58 -0.25
CA ALA A 18 -4.95 -7.08 -1.29
C ALA A 18 -4.19 -6.30 -2.38
N LEU A 19 -3.15 -5.56 -1.98
CA LEU A 19 -2.33 -4.74 -2.86
C LEU A 19 -1.29 -5.54 -3.66
N GLU A 20 -0.91 -6.75 -3.24
CA GLU A 20 -0.04 -7.66 -4.02
C GLU A 20 -0.56 -7.93 -5.45
N LYS A 21 -1.87 -7.75 -5.69
CA LYS A 21 -2.48 -7.92 -7.00
C LYS A 21 -2.10 -6.81 -8.00
N TYR A 22 -1.55 -5.69 -7.53
CA TYR A 22 -1.15 -4.57 -8.37
C TYR A 22 0.26 -4.78 -8.91
N ARG A 23 0.35 -5.11 -10.21
CA ARG A 23 1.62 -5.23 -10.91
C ARG A 23 2.36 -3.88 -10.93
N ASN A 24 3.66 -3.89 -10.68
CA ASN A 24 4.52 -2.70 -10.63
C ASN A 24 4.23 -1.71 -9.48
N LEU A 25 3.63 -2.20 -8.38
CA LEU A 25 3.56 -1.50 -7.10
C LEU A 25 4.60 -2.09 -6.15
N THR A 26 5.42 -1.22 -5.56
CA THR A 26 6.30 -1.58 -4.44
C THR A 26 5.73 -0.95 -3.17
N ILE A 27 5.55 -1.77 -2.14
CA ILE A 27 5.05 -1.32 -0.83
C ILE A 27 6.23 -1.33 0.13
N ILE A 28 6.48 -0.19 0.77
CA ILE A 28 7.47 -0.07 1.85
C ILE A 28 6.71 0.33 3.11
N GLY A 29 6.40 -0.67 3.92
CA GLY A 29 5.74 -0.49 5.22
C GLY A 29 6.74 -0.38 6.35
N PHE A 30 6.54 0.58 7.25
CA PHE A 30 7.26 0.65 8.51
C PHE A 30 6.28 0.97 9.64
N ILE A 31 5.91 -0.06 10.41
CA ILE A 31 4.95 0.05 11.52
C ILE A 31 3.61 0.62 11.06
N ASP A 32 3.38 1.92 11.25
CA ASP A 32 2.17 2.67 10.93
C ASP A 32 2.24 3.41 9.60
N ASP A 33 3.45 3.62 9.08
CA ASP A 33 3.66 4.22 7.78
C ASP A 33 3.57 3.18 6.66
N THR A 34 2.75 3.47 5.65
CA THR A 34 2.68 2.69 4.40
C THR A 34 3.04 3.58 3.23
N ASN A 35 4.22 3.36 2.65
CA ASN A 35 4.66 4.06 1.45
C ASN A 35 4.38 3.22 0.21
N LEU A 36 3.82 3.87 -0.81
CA LEU A 36 3.50 3.28 -2.10
C LEU A 36 4.41 3.87 -3.17
N LEU A 37 5.19 3.01 -3.84
CA LEU A 37 6.04 3.42 -4.94
C LEU A 37 5.57 2.77 -6.23
N VAL A 38 5.43 3.58 -7.27
CA VAL A 38 5.15 3.13 -8.63
C VAL A 38 6.19 3.72 -9.58
N ALA A 39 6.60 2.92 -10.55
CA ALA A 39 7.50 3.34 -11.61
C ALA A 39 6.82 3.13 -12.97
N SER A 40 6.79 4.18 -13.79
CA SER A 40 6.19 4.18 -15.11
C SER A 40 6.91 5.16 -16.03
N ARG A 41 6.45 5.30 -17.27
CA ARG A 41 7.16 6.07 -18.30
C ARG A 41 6.98 7.58 -18.14
N ASN A 42 5.94 8.03 -17.44
CA ASN A 42 5.63 9.43 -17.23
C ASN A 42 4.84 9.65 -15.93
N VAL A 43 4.73 10.92 -15.52
CA VAL A 43 4.07 11.31 -14.26
C VAL A 43 2.57 10.95 -14.27
N GLN A 44 1.90 11.08 -15.41
CA GLN A 44 0.47 10.78 -15.54
C GLN A 44 0.15 9.30 -15.29
N GLU A 45 0.98 8.39 -15.83
CA GLU A 45 0.86 6.95 -15.59
C GLU A 45 1.10 6.60 -14.11
N ASN A 46 2.07 7.25 -13.44
CA ASN A 46 2.28 7.07 -12.00
C ASN A 46 1.05 7.52 -11.21
N TYR A 47 0.51 8.70 -11.53
CA TYR A 47 -0.68 9.24 -10.87
C TYR A 47 -1.87 8.29 -11.00
N GLN A 48 -2.19 7.84 -12.22
CA GLN A 48 -3.33 6.93 -12.46
C GLN A 48 -3.18 5.60 -11.70
N ARG A 49 -1.96 5.07 -11.59
CA ARG A 49 -1.69 3.84 -10.83
C ARG A 49 -1.89 4.06 -9.33
N LEU A 50 -1.37 5.16 -8.78
CA LEU A 50 -1.55 5.50 -7.37
C LEU A 50 -3.03 5.70 -7.03
N GLU A 51 -3.78 6.42 -7.88
CA GLU A 51 -5.24 6.56 -7.73
C GLU A 51 -5.97 5.21 -7.74
N GLY A 52 -5.55 4.31 -8.63
CA GLY A 52 -6.09 2.94 -8.69
C GLY A 52 -5.83 2.15 -7.40
N VAL A 53 -4.67 2.33 -6.79
CA VAL A 53 -4.30 1.71 -5.51
C VAL A 53 -5.09 2.33 -4.35
N PHE A 54 -5.25 3.65 -4.31
CA PHE A 54 -6.03 4.34 -3.28
C PHE A 54 -7.51 3.91 -3.22
N LYS A 55 -8.10 3.53 -4.36
CA LYS A 55 -9.47 2.99 -4.40
C LYS A 55 -9.64 1.67 -3.65
N VAL A 56 -8.58 0.86 -3.53
CA VAL A 56 -8.58 -0.37 -2.72
C VAL A 56 -8.68 -0.04 -1.23
N TYR A 57 -8.05 1.06 -0.82
CA TYR A 57 -8.05 1.54 0.56
C TYR A 57 -9.42 2.04 1.04
N LYS A 58 -10.27 2.54 0.11
CA LYS A 58 -11.59 3.10 0.41
C LYS A 58 -12.74 2.07 0.41
N ARG A 59 -12.47 0.79 0.11
CA ARG A 59 -13.45 -0.29 0.21
C ARG A 59 -13.44 -0.90 1.60
#